data_AF-A0A135SAZ7-F1
#
_entry.id   AF-A0A135SAZ7-F1
#
_cell.length_a   1.000
_cell.length_b   1.000
_cell.length_c   1.000
_cell.angle_alpha   90.00
_cell.angle_beta   90.00
_cell.angle_gamma   90.00
#
_symmetry.space_group_name_H-M   'P 1'
#
loop_
_entity.id
_entity.type
_entity.pdbx_description
1 polymer ?
#
loop_
_entity_poly.entity_id
_entity_poly.type
_entity_poly.pdbx_seq_one_letter_code
_entity_poly.pdbx_strand_id
1 'polypeptide(L)'
;MKYSYVLLATAGLAAAQQKFTDVVPKCSIECLTKAVKDGTKCSSIDDSACICEADNYRSIYTVGVNCVLQACGSDVAIGMST
;
A
#
# COMPACT_ATOMS: atom_id res chain seq x y z
N MET A 1 2.75 -7.54 -43.84
CA MET A 1 2.17 -8.16 -42.62
C MET A 1 3.29 -8.54 -41.65
N LYS A 2 3.83 -7.62 -40.84
CA LYS A 2 4.85 -8.02 -39.83
C LYS A 2 5.07 -7.08 -38.63
N TYR A 3 4.12 -6.21 -38.29
CA TYR A 3 4.29 -5.29 -37.13
C TYR A 3 3.09 -5.22 -36.16
N SER A 4 2.05 -6.05 -36.34
CA SER A 4 0.81 -5.94 -35.55
C SER A 4 0.82 -6.63 -34.18
N TYR A 5 1.91 -7.29 -33.76
CA TYR A 5 1.90 -8.10 -32.53
C TYR A 5 2.54 -7.43 -31.30
N VAL A 6 3.14 -6.23 -31.43
CA VAL A 6 3.89 -5.61 -30.32
C VAL A 6 3.02 -4.70 -29.44
N LEU A 7 1.81 -4.32 -29.87
CA LEU A 7 1.01 -3.29 -29.18
C LEU A 7 0.04 -3.81 -28.11
N LEU A 8 -0.11 -5.13 -27.94
CA LEU A 8 -1.08 -5.70 -26.99
C LEU A 8 -0.52 -5.97 -25.58
N ALA A 9 0.79 -5.80 -25.36
CA ALA A 9 1.43 -6.10 -24.07
C ALA A 9 1.46 -4.92 -23.08
N THR A 10 1.11 -3.69 -23.50
CA THR A 10 1.28 -2.49 -22.67
C THR A 10 0.11 -2.18 -21.72
N ALA A 11 -1.06 -2.79 -21.94
CA ALA A 11 -2.24 -2.56 -21.09
C ALA A 11 -2.08 -3.10 -19.65
N GLY A 12 -1.14 -4.02 -19.41
CA GLY A 12 -0.89 -4.59 -18.08
C GLY A 12 0.16 -3.86 -17.22
N LEU A 13 0.94 -2.94 -17.79
CA LEU A 13 2.04 -2.26 -17.09
C LEU A 13 1.55 -1.15 -16.15
N ALA A 14 0.37 -0.59 -16.41
CA ALA A 14 -0.16 0.53 -15.63
C ALA A 14 -0.41 0.17 -14.15
N ALA A 15 -0.82 -1.07 -13.86
CA ALA A 15 -1.08 -1.53 -12.49
C ALA A 15 0.21 -1.80 -11.69
N ALA A 16 1.32 -2.12 -12.36
CA ALA A 16 2.61 -2.39 -11.71
C ALA A 16 3.36 -1.12 -11.28
N GLN A 17 2.89 0.06 -11.71
CA GLN A 17 3.56 1.34 -11.44
C GLN A 17 2.93 2.15 -10.30
N GLN A 18 1.78 1.73 -9.75
CA GLN A 18 1.14 2.46 -8.67
C GLN A 18 1.92 2.26 -7.37
N LYS A 19 2.32 3.37 -6.73
CA LYS A 19 2.92 3.30 -5.41
C LYS A 19 1.82 3.08 -4.38
N PHE A 20 2.16 2.37 -3.31
CA PHE A 20 1.21 2.15 -2.23
C PHE A 20 0.69 3.47 -1.64
N THR A 21 1.54 4.49 -1.57
CA THR A 21 1.19 5.84 -1.10
C THR A 21 0.19 6.57 -1.99
N ASP A 22 -0.02 6.13 -3.23
CA ASP A 22 -0.96 6.76 -4.17
C ASP A 22 -2.41 6.29 -3.95
N VAL A 23 -2.61 5.15 -3.26
CA VAL A 23 -3.91 4.48 -3.12
C VAL A 23 -4.45 4.49 -1.69
N VAL A 24 -3.72 5.10 -0.75
CA VAL A 24 -4.12 5.25 0.66
C VAL A 24 -4.37 6.72 1.01
N PRO A 25 -5.17 7.01 2.05
CA PRO A 25 -5.35 8.38 2.53
C PRO A 25 -4.02 9.05 2.89
N LYS A 26 -3.80 10.29 2.45
CA LYS A 26 -2.54 11.02 2.73
C LYS A 26 -2.21 11.12 4.22
N CYS A 27 -3.23 11.26 5.07
CA CYS A 27 -3.09 11.27 6.53
C CYS A 27 -2.49 9.98 7.12
N SER A 28 -2.56 8.87 6.39
CA SER A 28 -2.08 7.55 6.86
C SER A 28 -0.63 7.26 6.48
N ILE A 29 -0.05 8.00 5.53
CA ILE A 29 1.26 7.66 4.91
C ILE A 29 2.37 7.59 5.96
N GLU A 30 2.46 8.56 6.87
CA GLU A 30 3.49 8.56 7.92
C GLU A 30 3.30 7.37 8.88
N CYS A 31 2.06 7.11 9.30
CA CYS A 31 1.71 6.00 10.17
C CYS A 31 2.08 4.64 9.53
N LEU A 32 1.73 4.44 8.26
CA LEU A 32 2.00 3.19 7.55
C LEU A 32 3.50 3.04 7.27
N THR A 33 4.21 4.12 6.94
CA THR A 33 5.67 4.09 6.74
C THR A 33 6.38 3.68 8.04
N LYS A 34 5.96 4.26 9.17
CA LYS A 34 6.48 3.90 10.49
C LYS A 34 6.12 2.46 10.87
N ALA A 35 4.89 2.03 10.62
CA ALA A 35 4.45 0.67 10.94
C ALA A 35 5.21 -0.41 10.14
N VAL A 36 5.49 -0.16 8.85
CA VAL A 36 6.36 -1.04 8.05
C VAL A 36 7.77 -1.09 8.65
N LYS A 37 8.35 0.07 8.97
CA LYS A 37 9.70 0.17 9.55
C LYS A 37 9.82 -0.51 10.91
N ASP A 38 8.83 -0.34 11.78
CA ASP A 38 8.91 -0.77 13.18
C ASP A 38 8.33 -2.17 13.39
N GLY A 39 7.40 -2.59 12.54
CA GLY A 39 6.68 -3.86 12.65
C GLY A 39 7.23 -4.99 11.77
N THR A 40 8.13 -4.71 10.81
CA THR A 40 8.59 -5.71 9.83
C THR A 40 10.09 -5.62 9.55
N LYS A 41 10.55 -6.49 8.64
CA LYS A 41 11.88 -6.40 7.99
C LYS A 41 11.79 -6.03 6.51
N CYS A 42 10.62 -5.55 6.06
CA CYS A 42 10.42 -5.15 4.68
C CYS A 42 11.31 -3.95 4.32
N SER A 43 11.74 -3.91 3.07
CA SER A 43 12.76 -2.96 2.62
C SER A 43 12.25 -1.51 2.64
N SER A 44 10.97 -1.33 2.33
CA SER A 44 10.28 -0.04 2.34
C SER A 44 8.76 -0.24 2.35
N ILE A 45 8.01 0.86 2.41
CA ILE A 45 6.55 0.86 2.24
C ILE A 45 6.10 0.42 0.82
N ASP A 46 7.00 0.41 -0.15
CA ASP A 46 6.72 -0.02 -1.53
C ASP A 46 7.02 -1.53 -1.75
N ASP A 47 7.56 -2.23 -0.74
CA ASP A 47 7.85 -3.67 -0.78
C ASP A 47 6.57 -4.50 -0.58
N SER A 48 5.68 -4.42 -1.55
CA SER A 48 4.34 -5.01 -1.49
C SER A 48 4.37 -6.53 -1.29
N ALA A 49 5.34 -7.23 -1.87
CA ALA A 49 5.52 -8.66 -1.68
C ALA A 49 5.79 -8.99 -0.20
N CYS A 50 6.74 -8.30 0.43
CA CYS A 50 7.03 -8.50 1.85
C CYS A 50 5.88 -8.07 2.76
N ILE A 51 5.24 -6.93 2.48
CA ILE A 51 4.12 -6.39 3.28
C ILE A 51 2.92 -7.35 3.27
N CYS A 52 2.67 -8.01 2.14
CA CYS A 52 1.56 -8.95 1.97
C CYS A 52 1.82 -10.32 2.59
N GLU A 53 3.02 -10.60 3.08
CA GLU A 53 3.24 -11.77 3.94
C GLU A 53 2.37 -11.67 5.18
N ALA A 54 1.67 -12.76 5.51
CA ALA A 54 0.58 -12.71 6.49
C ALA A 54 1.03 -12.19 7.88
N ASP A 55 2.26 -12.53 8.31
CA ASP A 55 2.84 -12.06 9.57
C ASP A 55 3.23 -10.58 9.53
N ASN A 56 3.75 -10.10 8.40
CA ASN A 56 4.12 -8.70 8.23
C ASN A 56 2.87 -7.82 8.18
N TYR A 57 1.85 -8.23 7.43
CA TYR A 57 0.56 -7.53 7.39
C TYR A 57 -0.05 -7.37 8.79
N ARG A 58 -0.10 -8.45 9.58
CA ARG A 58 -0.60 -8.42 10.97
C ARG A 58 0.23 -7.50 11.86
N SER A 59 1.56 -7.52 11.72
CA SER A 59 2.45 -6.67 12.50
C SER A 59 2.27 -5.19 12.15
N ILE A 60 2.16 -4.86 10.87
CA ILE A 60 1.88 -3.50 10.38
C ILE A 60 0.55 -3.00 10.96
N TYR A 61 -0.50 -3.82 10.88
CA TYR A 61 -1.79 -3.45 11.46
C TYR A 61 -1.69 -3.19 12.96
N THR A 62 -1.07 -4.10 13.71
CA THR A 62 -0.92 -4.00 15.17
C THR A 62 -0.18 -2.73 15.59
N VAL A 63 0.87 -2.36 14.86
CA VAL A 63 1.68 -1.16 15.15
C VAL A 63 1.01 0.12 14.66
N GLY A 64 0.37 0.07 13.48
CA GLY A 64 -0.08 1.24 12.75
C GLY A 64 -1.51 1.68 13.03
N VAL A 65 -2.43 0.77 13.37
CA VAL A 65 -3.88 1.04 13.36
C VAL A 65 -4.28 2.24 14.22
N ASN A 66 -3.73 2.35 15.44
CA ASN A 66 -4.05 3.47 16.33
C ASN A 66 -3.54 4.80 15.79
N CYS A 67 -2.36 4.82 15.16
CA CYS A 67 -1.85 6.02 14.51
C CYS A 67 -2.76 6.46 13.37
N VAL A 68 -3.18 5.52 12.51
CA VAL A 68 -4.07 5.81 11.37
C VAL A 68 -5.42 6.33 11.85
N LEU A 69 -6.03 5.71 12.87
CA LEU A 69 -7.29 6.17 13.44
C LEU A 69 -7.21 7.60 13.98
N GLN A 70 -6.10 7.95 14.66
CA GLN A 70 -5.89 9.29 15.19
C GLN A 70 -5.62 10.33 14.10
N ALA A 71 -4.84 9.97 13.08
CA ALA A 71 -4.43 10.89 12.02
C ALA A 71 -5.53 11.11 10.96
N CYS A 72 -6.32 10.08 10.67
CA CYS A 72 -7.31 10.10 9.59
C CYS A 72 -8.75 10.22 10.07
N GLY A 73 -9.02 9.96 11.35
CA GLY A 73 -10.38 9.73 11.83
C GLY A 73 -10.92 8.36 11.44
N SER A 74 -11.92 7.88 12.19
CA SER A 74 -12.43 6.51 12.06
C SER A 74 -13.05 6.24 10.70
N ASP A 75 -13.87 7.14 10.17
CA ASP A 75 -14.58 6.94 8.90
C ASP A 75 -13.61 6.74 7.72
N VAL A 76 -12.59 7.60 7.63
CA VAL A 76 -11.55 7.50 6.59
C VAL A 76 -10.70 6.25 6.79
N ALA A 77 -10.33 5.93 8.03
CA ALA A 77 -9.46 4.80 8.34
C ALA A 77 -10.08 3.44 8.03
N ILE A 78 -11.40 3.29 8.22
CA ILE A 78 -12.14 2.04 7.96
C ILE A 78 -12.78 1.99 6.57
N GLY A 79 -12.59 3.02 5.75
CA GLY A 79 -13.15 3.10 4.40
C GLY A 79 -14.66 3.33 4.36
N MET A 80 -15.24 3.91 5.42
CA MET A 80 -16.63 4.38 5.41
C MET A 80 -16.71 5.61 4.49
N SER A 81 -17.04 5.35 3.23
CA SER A 81 -17.36 6.36 2.23
C SER A 81 -18.85 6.64 2.34
N THR A 82 -19.25 7.77 2.93
CA THR A 82 -20.63 8.30 2.82
C THR A 82 -20.86 8.86 1.42
#